data_AF-A0A6N8CQ41-F1
#
_entry.id   AF-A0A6N8CQ41-F1
#
_cell.length_a   1.000
_cell.length_b   1.000
_cell.length_c   1.000
_cell.angle_alpha   90.00
_cell.angle_beta   90.00
_cell.angle_gamma   90.00
#
_symmetry.space_group_name_H-M   'P 1'
#
loop_
_entity.id
_entity.type
_entity.pdbx_description
1 polymer ?
#
loop_
_entity_poly.entity_id
_entity_poly.type
_entity_poly.pdbx_seq_one_letter_code
_entity_poly.pdbx_strand_id
1 'polypeptide(L)'
;MTKFSFFIEYDGRKSHLAENSQPIETILADDVKKAIEQFAKKNKLHEVDYDDLQQGGYRVFFKQSRMFAKKREQIYYIIPE
;
A
#
# COMPACT_ATOMS: atom_id res chain seq x y z
N MET A 1 8.37 -17.17 -2.57
CA MET A 1 7.83 -16.09 -1.72
C MET A 1 8.83 -14.96 -1.67
N THR A 2 8.39 -13.81 -2.16
CA THR A 2 9.12 -12.54 -2.18
C THR A 2 8.62 -11.69 -1.01
N LYS A 3 9.50 -10.84 -0.48
CA LYS A 3 9.15 -9.94 0.62
C LYS A 3 8.72 -8.60 0.03
N PHE A 4 7.55 -8.11 0.41
CA PHE A 4 7.00 -6.85 -0.08
C PHE A 4 6.88 -5.87 1.08
N SER A 5 7.62 -4.77 1.01
CA SER A 5 7.64 -3.71 2.02
C SER A 5 6.76 -2.54 1.58
N PHE A 6 5.80 -2.16 2.42
CA PHE A 6 4.81 -1.12 2.18
C PHE A 6 5.20 0.17 2.90
N PHE A 7 5.26 1.27 2.17
CA PHE A 7 5.56 2.61 2.65
C PHE A 7 4.37 3.52 2.38
N ILE A 8 3.98 4.34 3.35
CA ILE A 8 2.90 5.28 3.13
C ILE A 8 3.40 6.47 2.32
N GLU A 9 2.68 6.80 1.26
CA GLU A 9 2.93 7.99 0.46
C GLU A 9 1.90 9.07 0.80
N TYR A 10 0.63 8.68 0.97
CA TYR A 10 -0.46 9.58 1.34
C TYR A 10 -1.44 8.89 2.29
N ASP A 11 -1.76 9.53 3.41
CA ASP A 11 -2.61 8.95 4.46
C ASP A 11 -4.10 9.35 4.39
N GLY A 12 -4.48 10.10 3.35
CA GLY A 12 -5.80 10.70 3.23
C GLY A 12 -5.92 12.10 3.83
N ARG A 13 -4.83 12.65 4.37
CA ARG A 13 -4.73 14.02 4.90
C ARG A 13 -3.48 14.74 4.40
N LYS A 14 -2.33 14.07 4.43
CA LYS A 14 -1.03 14.62 4.03
C LYS A 14 -0.17 13.58 3.32
N SER A 15 0.75 14.08 2.51
CA SER A 15 1.79 13.25 1.89
C SER A 15 2.95 13.06 2.85
N HIS A 16 3.59 11.90 2.77
CA HIS A 16 4.77 11.54 3.54
C HIS A 16 5.96 11.42 2.59
N LEU A 17 7.12 11.95 2.98
CA LEU A 17 8.34 11.91 2.17
C LEU A 17 9.01 10.54 2.33
N ALA A 18 9.25 9.87 1.20
CA ALA A 18 9.78 8.51 1.17
C ALA A 18 11.21 8.38 1.76
N GLU A 19 12.04 9.42 1.67
CA GLU A 19 13.49 9.37 1.93
C GLU A 19 13.92 8.94 3.35
N ASN A 20 13.01 8.96 4.34
CA ASN A 20 13.31 8.53 5.72
C ASN A 20 12.22 7.63 6.33
N SER A 21 11.35 7.07 5.49
CA SER A 21 10.21 6.29 5.95
C SER A 21 10.62 4.85 6.22
N GLN A 22 10.40 4.36 7.45
CA GLN A 22 10.40 2.91 7.69
C GLN A 22 9.19 2.27 7.02
N PRO A 23 9.29 1.00 6.57
CA PRO A 23 8.12 0.30 6.06
C PRO A 23 7.06 0.23 7.16
N ILE A 24 5.84 0.62 6.82
CA ILE A 24 4.68 0.46 7.70
C ILE A 24 4.44 -1.02 7.96
N GLU A 25 4.65 -1.82 6.93
CA GLU A 25 4.41 -3.24 6.99
C GLU A 25 5.23 -3.98 5.94
N THR A 26 5.51 -5.24 6.23
CA THR A 26 6.10 -6.17 5.29
C THR A 26 5.20 -7.40 5.18
N ILE A 27 4.92 -7.83 3.96
CA ILE A 27 4.14 -9.03 3.64
C ILE A 27 5.02 -10.01 2.85
N LEU A 28 4.99 -11.30 3.21
CA LEU A 28 5.53 -12.37 2.37
C LEU A 28 4.42 -12.89 1.45
N ALA A 29 4.65 -12.87 0.14
CA ALA A 29 3.67 -13.33 -0.84
C ALA A 29 4.37 -13.91 -2.09
N ASP A 30 3.61 -14.58 -2.95
CA ASP A 30 4.13 -15.12 -4.21
C ASP A 30 4.24 -14.04 -5.30
N ASP A 31 3.36 -13.03 -5.26
CA ASP A 31 3.36 -11.89 -6.16
C ASP A 31 2.83 -10.63 -5.45
N VAL A 32 2.96 -9.48 -6.13
CA VAL A 32 2.52 -8.18 -5.59
C VAL A 32 1.01 -8.14 -5.34
N LYS A 33 0.21 -8.78 -6.19
CA LYS A 33 -1.25 -8.77 -6.07
C LYS A 33 -1.68 -9.48 -4.79
N LYS A 34 -1.07 -10.63 -4.47
CA LYS A 34 -1.26 -11.35 -3.21
C LYS A 34 -0.78 -10.54 -2.02
N ALA A 35 0.33 -9.80 -2.15
CA ALA A 35 0.80 -8.92 -1.09
C ALA A 35 -0.22 -7.79 -0.80
N ILE A 36 -0.75 -7.15 -1.85
CA ILE A 36 -1.76 -6.09 -1.77
C ILE A 36 -3.05 -6.63 -1.13
N GLU A 37 -3.56 -7.78 -1.56
CA GLU A 37 -4.77 -8.41 -1.01
C GLU A 37 -4.63 -8.67 0.50
N GLN A 38 -3.49 -9.21 0.92
CA GLN A 38 -3.20 -9.50 2.33
C GLN A 38 -3.09 -8.21 3.16
N PHE A 39 -2.36 -7.22 2.65
CA PHE A 39 -2.21 -5.92 3.29
C PHE A 39 -3.56 -5.22 3.45
N ALA A 40 -4.38 -5.19 2.40
CA ALA A 40 -5.70 -4.58 2.41
C ALA A 40 -6.63 -5.24 3.43
N LYS A 41 -6.66 -6.58 3.46
CA LYS A 41 -7.46 -7.33 4.43
C LYS A 41 -7.04 -7.05 5.87
N LYS A 42 -5.74 -7.02 6.15
CA LYS A 42 -5.21 -6.75 7.49
C LYS A 42 -5.54 -5.33 7.96
N ASN A 43 -5.46 -4.35 7.06
CA ASN A 43 -5.65 -2.94 7.37
C ASN A 43 -7.10 -2.43 7.15
N LYS A 44 -8.04 -3.32 6.78
CA LYS A 44 -9.46 -2.98 6.49
C LYS A 44 -9.59 -1.93 5.38
N LEU A 45 -8.77 -2.09 4.35
CA LEU A 45 -8.75 -1.25 3.15
C LEU A 45 -9.39 -2.00 1.98
N HIS A 46 -9.90 -1.26 1.01
CA HIS A 46 -10.27 -1.78 -0.30
C HIS A 46 -9.28 -1.29 -1.33
N GLU A 47 -8.66 -2.22 -2.04
CA GLU A 47 -7.87 -1.93 -3.24
C GLU A 47 -8.78 -1.25 -4.28
N VAL A 48 -8.29 -0.15 -4.84
CA VAL A 48 -8.90 0.57 -5.95
C VAL A 48 -8.17 0.21 -7.23
N ASP A 49 -6.85 0.33 -7.21
CA ASP A 49 -5.98 0.07 -8.35
C ASP A 49 -4.51 -0.05 -7.88
N TYR A 50 -3.62 -0.49 -8.76
CA TYR A 50 -2.18 -0.38 -8.57
C TYR A 50 -1.41 -0.21 -9.89
N ASP A 51 -0.33 0.55 -9.82
CA ASP A 51 0.59 0.82 -10.94
C ASP A 51 1.95 0.17 -10.69
N ASP A 52 2.58 -0.30 -11.78
CA ASP A 52 4.00 -0.67 -11.79
C ASP A 52 4.85 0.58 -12.05
N LEU A 53 5.85 0.79 -11.22
CA LEU A 53 6.75 1.93 -11.31
C LEU A 53 8.04 1.47 -12.00
N GLN A 54 8.50 2.25 -12.98
CA GLN A 54 9.61 1.92 -13.88
C GLN A 54 10.93 1.51 -13.20
N GLN A 55 11.09 1.71 -11.90
CA GLN A 55 12.28 1.38 -11.11
C GLN A 55 12.12 0.13 -10.22
N GLY A 56 11.12 -0.72 -10.47
CA GLY A 56 10.96 -2.02 -9.80
C GLY A 56 10.19 -1.95 -8.48
N GLY A 57 9.25 -1.01 -8.37
CA GLY A 57 8.33 -0.91 -7.24
C GLY A 57 6.89 -0.75 -7.75
N TYR A 58 5.94 -0.69 -6.83
CA TYR A 58 4.53 -0.55 -7.18
C TYR A 58 3.90 0.58 -6.38
N ARG A 59 2.88 1.22 -6.94
CA ARG A 59 2.03 2.16 -6.22
C ARG A 59 0.64 1.59 -6.13
N VAL A 60 0.09 1.50 -4.93
CA VAL A 60 -1.27 0.99 -4.72
C VAL A 60 -2.16 2.08 -4.13
N PHE A 61 -3.39 2.13 -4.63
CA PHE A 61 -4.41 3.07 -4.21
C PHE A 61 -5.48 2.32 -3.43
N PHE A 62 -5.72 2.77 -2.19
CA PHE A 62 -6.71 2.19 -1.30
C PHE A 62 -7.81 3.17 -0.94
N LYS A 63 -9.00 2.65 -0.64
CA LYS A 63 -10.09 3.36 0.02
C LYS A 63 -10.40 2.73 1.37
N GLN A 64 -10.61 3.57 2.38
CA GLN A 64 -10.98 3.09 3.71
C GLN A 64 -12.40 2.52 3.74
N SER A 65 -12.54 1.26 4.16
CA SER A 65 -13.83 0.53 4.18
C SER A 65 -14.68 0.80 5.43
N ARG A 66 -14.88 2.08 5.80
CA ARG A 66 -15.76 2.41 6.94
C ARG A 66 -17.07 3.00 6.44
N MET A 67 -18.16 2.28 6.69
CA MET A 67 -19.54 2.58 6.27
C MET A 67 -20.06 3.96 6.72
N PHE A 68 -19.39 4.62 7.69
CA PHE A 68 -19.76 5.95 8.20
C PHE A 68 -18.60 6.97 8.24
N ALA A 69 -17.41 6.62 7.73
CA ALA A 69 -16.30 7.56 7.66
C ALA A 69 -16.29 8.27 6.30
N LYS A 70 -15.84 9.53 6.26
CA LYS A 70 -15.47 10.17 4.99
C LYS A 70 -14.53 9.23 4.23
N LYS A 71 -14.89 8.86 2.99
CA LYS A 71 -14.04 8.07 2.11
C LYS A 71 -12.69 8.79 1.99
N ARG A 72 -11.63 8.19 2.51
CA ARG A 72 -10.27 8.69 2.37
C ARG A 72 -9.51 7.73 1.48
N GLU A 73 -8.89 8.31 0.47
CA GLU A 73 -7.95 7.61 -0.38
C GLU A 73 -6.61 7.59 0.33
N GLN A 74 -5.94 6.45 0.27
CA GLN A 74 -4.60 6.26 0.81
C GLN A 74 -3.74 5.67 -0.28
N ILE A 75 -2.49 6.13 -0.35
CA ILE A 75 -1.55 5.73 -1.39
C ILE A 75 -0.34 5.15 -0.69
N TYR A 76 0.09 3.98 -1.15
CA TYR A 76 1.27 3.30 -0.65
C TYR A 76 2.22 2.97 -1.79
N TYR A 77 3.50 3.08 -1.50
CA TYR A 77 4.58 2.56 -2.34
C TYR A 77 5.00 1.19 -1.82
N ILE A 78 5.27 0.26 -2.74
CA ILE A 78 5.63 -1.13 -2.44
C ILE A 78 6.98 -1.42 -3.09
N ILE A 79 7.91 -1.94 -2.30
CA ILE A 79 9.21 -2.42 -2.79
C ILE A 79 9.27 -3.95 -2.61
N PRO A 80 9.46 -4.73 -3.69
CA PRO A 80 9.84 -6.13 -3.60
C PRO A 80 11.32 -6.26 -3.20
N GLU A 81 11.61 -7.10 -2.20
CA GLU A 81 12.95 -7.49 -1.72
C GLU A 81 13.26 -8.96 -2.07
#